data_AF-A0A7Y4RDT9-F1
#
_entry.id   AF-A0A7Y4RDT9-F1
#
_cell.length_a   1.000
_cell.length_b   1.000
_cell.length_c   1.000
_cell.angle_alpha   90.00
_cell.angle_beta   90.00
_cell.angle_gamma   90.00
#
_symmetry.space_group_name_H-M   'P 1'
#
loop_
_entity.id
_entity.type
_entity.pdbx_description
1 polymer ?
#
loop_
_entity_poly.entity_id
_entity_poly.type
_entity_poly.pdbx_seq_one_letter_code
_entity_poly.pdbx_strand_id
1 'polypeptide(L)'
;MANPEHVEIVKKGSEAIAKWREHHLSEHLDLREANLREANLYEANLSEADLRWADLSLADLRDASLNGANLSDADLRKAGLGGADLCLADLRGANLNGAYLYWANLKQANLSGADFNKAHQDFTTLGDVDLSDAKNLGTIVHDGPSIVGVDTLFKSKGRIPEAFLRGCGVPEVLIEYLPTLIGAMAPIQFYSCFISYSGKDDAFARRLHARLEAEKLRVWFAPEDMHGGEKSKDQIDRAIQMHERLLLVLSASSMNSTWVRHEIKRARQKERDGGREVLFPIGLVPHGEILKWECFDSDTGEDLAEKVREYHIPDFANWKQEDDFEKGFAALMRDLRRQDDPKPDSQKPAG
;
A
#
# COMPACT_ATOMS: atom_id res chain seq x y z
N MET A 1 -26.71 9.55 25.10
CA MET A 1 -28.16 9.83 25.05
C MET A 1 -28.44 10.89 23.99
N ALA A 2 -29.31 10.54 23.03
CA ALA A 2 -29.69 11.36 21.87
C ALA A 2 -30.40 12.66 22.24
N ASN A 3 -30.42 13.62 21.30
CA ASN A 3 -31.31 14.78 21.38
C ASN A 3 -32.75 14.32 21.10
N PRO A 4 -33.70 14.49 22.05
CA PRO A 4 -35.08 14.05 21.87
C PRO A 4 -35.77 14.68 20.66
N GLU A 5 -35.48 15.95 20.35
CA GLU A 5 -36.08 16.64 19.20
C GLU A 5 -35.61 16.03 17.88
N HIS A 6 -34.32 15.68 17.78
CA HIS A 6 -33.77 15.02 16.60
C HIS A 6 -34.42 13.64 16.39
N VAL A 7 -34.59 12.87 17.45
CA VAL A 7 -35.25 11.56 17.39
C VAL A 7 -36.68 11.68 16.90
N GLU A 8 -37.43 12.66 17.41
CA GLU A 8 -38.83 12.90 16.98
C GLU A 8 -38.93 13.38 15.52
N ILE A 9 -37.95 14.14 15.03
CA ILE A 9 -37.87 14.52 13.62
C ILE A 9 -37.60 13.30 12.76
N VAL A 10 -36.60 12.48 13.13
CA VAL A 10 -36.19 11.30 12.35
C VAL A 10 -37.29 10.25 12.29
N LYS A 11 -38.03 10.05 13.38
CA LYS A 11 -39.18 9.14 13.42
C LYS A 11 -40.34 9.54 12.50
N LYS A 12 -40.40 10.81 12.08
CA LYS A 12 -41.40 11.29 11.10
C LYS A 12 -41.01 11.02 9.66
N GLY A 13 -39.81 10.48 9.41
CA GLY A 13 -39.34 10.06 8.08
C GLY A 13 -38.57 11.12 7.31
N SER A 14 -38.19 10.78 6.08
CA SER A 14 -37.27 11.55 5.24
C SER A 14 -37.75 12.98 4.93
N GLU A 15 -39.05 13.21 4.73
CA GLU A 15 -39.59 14.57 4.50
C GLU A 15 -39.37 15.51 5.70
N ALA A 16 -39.51 14.99 6.92
CA ALA A 16 -39.31 15.79 8.13
C ALA A 16 -37.82 16.10 8.33
N ILE A 17 -36.96 15.12 8.04
CA ILE A 17 -35.50 15.29 8.04
C ILE A 17 -35.08 16.33 6.99
N ALA A 18 -35.64 16.27 5.79
CA ALA A 18 -35.37 17.23 4.71
C ALA A 18 -35.72 18.66 5.12
N LYS A 19 -36.94 18.87 5.66
CA LYS A 19 -37.36 20.19 6.19
C LYS A 19 -36.47 20.69 7.32
N TRP A 20 -36.00 19.80 8.19
CA TRP A 20 -35.05 20.18 9.23
C TRP A 20 -33.72 20.61 8.62
N ARG A 21 -33.18 19.85 7.67
CA ARG A 21 -31.92 20.15 6.96
C ARG A 21 -31.94 21.48 6.21
N GLU A 22 -33.09 21.93 5.70
CA GLU A 22 -33.22 23.24 5.03
C GLU A 22 -32.79 24.42 5.92
N HIS A 23 -32.96 24.29 7.24
CA HIS A 23 -32.64 25.33 8.21
C HIS A 23 -31.39 25.04 9.04
N HIS A 24 -30.83 23.82 8.95
CA HIS A 24 -29.76 23.32 9.82
C HIS A 24 -28.62 22.72 8.98
N LEU A 25 -28.03 23.54 8.09
CA LEU A 25 -27.05 23.10 7.09
C LEU A 25 -25.71 22.63 7.70
N SER A 26 -25.32 23.16 8.86
CA SER A 26 -24.06 22.85 9.53
C SER A 26 -24.25 22.03 10.82
N GLU A 27 -25.48 21.64 11.13
CA GLU A 27 -25.76 20.87 12.35
C GLU A 27 -25.90 19.39 12.01
N HIS A 28 -25.48 18.55 12.94
CA HIS A 28 -25.56 17.10 12.81
C HIS A 28 -26.68 16.56 13.70
N LEU A 29 -27.42 15.56 13.21
CA LEU A 29 -28.43 14.88 14.00
C LEU A 29 -27.75 14.02 15.08
N ASP A 30 -27.82 14.46 16.33
CA ASP A 30 -27.49 13.64 17.51
C ASP A 30 -28.58 12.59 17.81
N LEU A 31 -28.30 11.34 17.42
CA LEU A 31 -29.17 10.17 17.51
C LEU A 31 -28.52 9.04 18.33
N ARG A 32 -27.57 9.36 19.21
CA ARG A 32 -26.85 8.38 20.03
C ARG A 32 -27.80 7.59 20.92
N GLU A 33 -27.70 6.26 20.88
CA GLU A 33 -28.58 5.34 21.64
C GLU A 33 -30.07 5.50 21.25
N ALA A 34 -30.41 6.15 20.15
CA ALA A 34 -31.78 6.32 19.73
C ALA A 34 -32.41 4.96 19.35
N ASN A 35 -33.65 4.75 19.77
CA ASN A 35 -34.45 3.64 19.26
C ASN A 35 -35.15 4.06 17.96
N LEU A 36 -34.60 3.57 16.85
CA LEU A 36 -35.06 3.75 15.48
C LEU A 36 -35.38 2.39 14.83
N ARG A 37 -35.68 1.38 15.66
CA ARG A 37 -36.05 0.04 15.21
C ARG A 37 -37.27 0.13 14.30
N GLU A 38 -37.22 -0.56 13.16
CA GLU A 38 -38.28 -0.60 12.15
C GLU A 38 -38.66 0.79 11.59
N ALA A 39 -37.83 1.82 11.80
CA ALA A 39 -38.10 3.15 11.28
C ALA A 39 -38.06 3.17 9.74
N ASN A 40 -38.99 3.91 9.13
CA ASN A 40 -38.94 4.19 7.70
C ASN A 40 -38.06 5.44 7.46
N LEU A 41 -36.84 5.19 7.00
CA LEU A 41 -35.80 6.17 6.68
C LEU A 41 -35.40 6.08 5.20
N TYR A 42 -36.31 5.60 4.36
CA TYR A 42 -36.16 5.56 2.91
C TYR A 42 -35.82 6.95 2.37
N GLU A 43 -34.71 7.08 1.63
CA GLU A 43 -34.16 8.33 1.10
C GLU A 43 -33.84 9.40 2.17
N ALA A 44 -33.70 9.02 3.45
CA ALA A 44 -33.41 9.97 4.51
C ALA A 44 -31.99 10.54 4.40
N ASN A 45 -31.85 11.87 4.58
CA ASN A 45 -30.55 12.52 4.66
C ASN A 45 -30.01 12.54 6.11
N LEU A 46 -29.28 11.48 6.45
CA LEU A 46 -28.61 11.24 7.73
C LEU A 46 -27.09 11.48 7.64
N SER A 47 -26.61 12.22 6.64
CA SER A 47 -25.19 12.50 6.48
C SER A 47 -24.61 13.16 7.73
N GLU A 48 -23.43 12.70 8.16
CA GLU A 48 -22.71 13.17 9.34
C GLU A 48 -23.49 13.04 10.67
N ALA A 49 -24.63 12.33 10.69
CA ALA A 49 -25.38 12.10 11.92
C ALA A 49 -24.59 11.24 12.91
N ASP A 50 -24.79 11.48 14.21
CA ASP A 50 -24.21 10.70 15.28
C ASP A 50 -25.20 9.62 15.74
N LEU A 51 -25.04 8.41 15.20
CA LEU A 51 -25.89 7.24 15.40
C LEU A 51 -25.23 6.17 16.29
N ARG A 52 -24.23 6.56 17.10
CA ARG A 52 -23.53 5.60 17.97
C ARG A 52 -24.48 4.87 18.89
N TRP A 53 -24.34 3.54 18.96
CA TRP A 53 -25.21 2.67 19.76
C TRP A 53 -26.71 2.75 19.43
N ALA A 54 -27.12 3.36 18.31
CA ALA A 54 -28.52 3.42 17.93
C ALA A 54 -29.05 2.03 17.56
N ASP A 55 -30.32 1.75 17.89
CA ASP A 55 -31.04 0.58 17.38
C ASP A 55 -31.71 0.95 16.07
N LEU A 56 -31.13 0.52 14.96
CA LEU A 56 -31.64 0.62 13.59
C LEU A 56 -32.08 -0.76 13.06
N SER A 57 -32.30 -1.73 13.95
CA SER A 57 -32.66 -3.08 13.53
C SER A 57 -33.98 -3.05 12.74
N LEU A 58 -34.02 -3.76 11.61
CA LEU A 58 -35.14 -3.77 10.65
C LEU A 58 -35.53 -2.40 10.07
N ALA A 59 -34.74 -1.35 10.27
CA ALA A 59 -35.02 -0.04 9.67
C ALA A 59 -34.91 -0.13 8.14
N ASP A 60 -35.76 0.65 7.46
CA ASP A 60 -35.66 0.85 6.02
C ASP A 60 -34.78 2.08 5.76
N LEU A 61 -33.53 1.87 5.38
CA LEU A 61 -32.52 2.88 5.05
C LEU A 61 -32.19 2.84 3.55
N ARG A 62 -33.07 2.29 2.71
CA ARG A 62 -32.80 2.22 1.27
C ARG A 62 -32.71 3.63 0.70
N ASP A 63 -31.71 3.83 -0.15
CA ASP A 63 -31.34 5.10 -0.77
C ASP A 63 -31.05 6.24 0.24
N ALA A 64 -30.83 5.93 1.52
CA ALA A 64 -30.49 6.92 2.53
C ALA A 64 -29.07 7.45 2.32
N SER A 65 -28.88 8.76 2.58
CA SER A 65 -27.55 9.36 2.65
C SER A 65 -27.01 9.24 4.07
N LEU A 66 -25.94 8.46 4.25
CA LEU A 66 -25.24 8.23 5.52
C LEU A 66 -23.76 8.65 5.40
N ASN A 67 -23.45 9.52 4.45
CA ASN A 67 -22.08 9.98 4.19
C ASN A 67 -21.47 10.58 5.47
N GLY A 68 -20.33 10.06 5.91
CA GLY A 68 -19.64 10.52 7.12
C GLY A 68 -20.41 10.28 8.43
N ALA A 69 -21.53 9.55 8.43
CA ALA A 69 -22.30 9.28 9.64
C ALA A 69 -21.50 8.38 10.60
N ASN A 70 -21.67 8.61 11.91
CA ASN A 70 -21.06 7.77 12.93
C ASN A 70 -22.05 6.70 13.40
N LEU A 71 -21.91 5.49 12.87
CA LEU A 71 -22.68 4.28 13.19
C LEU A 71 -21.92 3.33 14.11
N SER A 72 -20.88 3.80 14.82
CA SER A 72 -20.09 2.90 15.65
C SER A 72 -20.94 2.24 16.75
N ASP A 73 -20.80 0.92 16.87
CA ASP A 73 -21.58 0.03 17.73
C ASP A 73 -23.11 0.09 17.50
N ALA A 74 -23.59 0.62 16.37
CA ALA A 74 -25.01 0.62 16.04
C ALA A 74 -25.53 -0.78 15.71
N ASP A 75 -26.80 -1.04 16.03
CA ASP A 75 -27.49 -2.28 15.65
C ASP A 75 -28.23 -2.10 14.33
N LEU A 76 -27.69 -2.65 13.25
CA LEU A 76 -28.26 -2.62 11.89
C LEU A 76 -28.81 -3.99 11.49
N ARG A 77 -29.12 -4.87 12.45
CA ARG A 77 -29.59 -6.24 12.15
C ARG A 77 -30.80 -6.20 11.24
N LYS A 78 -30.70 -6.88 10.10
CA LYS A 78 -31.76 -6.96 9.08
C LYS A 78 -32.26 -5.62 8.54
N ALA A 79 -31.47 -4.54 8.68
CA ALA A 79 -31.80 -3.26 8.08
C ALA A 79 -31.72 -3.35 6.54
N GLY A 80 -32.58 -2.61 5.85
CA GLY A 80 -32.50 -2.44 4.39
C GLY A 80 -31.59 -1.26 4.07
N LEU A 81 -30.37 -1.50 3.58
CA LEU A 81 -29.37 -0.48 3.21
C LEU A 81 -29.19 -0.40 1.68
N GLY A 82 -30.19 -0.88 0.94
CA GLY A 82 -30.14 -0.93 -0.51
C GLY A 82 -29.91 0.45 -1.13
N GLY A 83 -28.84 0.66 -1.91
CA GLY A 83 -28.52 1.95 -2.51
C GLY A 83 -28.05 3.03 -1.53
N ALA A 84 -27.90 2.71 -0.23
CA ALA A 84 -27.47 3.68 0.77
C ALA A 84 -26.03 4.18 0.52
N ASP A 85 -25.80 5.47 0.69
CA ASP A 85 -24.46 6.06 0.63
C ASP A 85 -23.82 6.08 2.03
N LEU A 86 -22.96 5.10 2.30
CA LEU A 86 -22.18 4.96 3.54
C LEU A 86 -20.73 5.44 3.35
N CYS A 87 -20.46 6.25 2.32
CA CYS A 87 -19.13 6.76 2.07
C CYS A 87 -18.59 7.52 3.29
N LEU A 88 -17.35 7.25 3.70
CA LEU A 88 -16.72 7.82 4.90
C LEU A 88 -17.42 7.52 6.24
N ALA A 89 -18.46 6.69 6.27
CA ALA A 89 -19.17 6.36 7.50
C ALA A 89 -18.30 5.56 8.47
N ASP A 90 -18.48 5.78 9.76
CA ASP A 90 -17.84 5.00 10.81
C ASP A 90 -18.76 3.87 11.28
N LEU A 91 -18.48 2.64 10.84
CA LEU A 91 -19.25 1.43 11.17
C LEU A 91 -18.51 0.55 12.19
N ARG A 92 -17.53 1.10 12.93
CA ARG A 92 -16.75 0.30 13.89
C ARG A 92 -17.64 -0.43 14.87
N GLY A 93 -17.50 -1.75 14.97
CA GLY A 93 -18.30 -2.58 15.88
C GLY A 93 -19.80 -2.69 15.53
N ALA A 94 -20.26 -2.09 14.43
CA ALA A 94 -21.67 -2.14 14.04
C ALA A 94 -22.12 -3.57 13.73
N ASN A 95 -23.38 -3.88 14.05
CA ASN A 95 -23.97 -5.20 13.82
C ASN A 95 -24.83 -5.20 12.55
N LEU A 96 -24.28 -5.68 11.44
CA LEU A 96 -24.95 -5.77 10.13
C LEU A 96 -25.55 -7.16 9.89
N ASN A 97 -25.81 -7.95 10.94
CA ASN A 97 -26.24 -9.34 10.75
C ASN A 97 -27.58 -9.43 10.01
N GLY A 98 -27.58 -10.09 8.86
CA GLY A 98 -28.75 -10.19 7.99
C GLY A 98 -29.15 -8.90 7.28
N ALA A 99 -28.34 -7.83 7.34
CA ALA A 99 -28.63 -6.57 6.64
C ALA A 99 -28.53 -6.74 5.12
N TYR A 100 -29.25 -5.89 4.38
CA TYR A 100 -29.31 -5.93 2.92
C TYR A 100 -28.56 -4.74 2.32
N LEU A 101 -27.39 -4.96 1.73
CA LEU A 101 -26.45 -3.94 1.26
C LEU A 101 -26.41 -3.78 -0.27
N TYR A 102 -27.41 -4.30 -0.97
CA TYR A 102 -27.47 -4.27 -2.43
C TYR A 102 -27.29 -2.84 -2.96
N TRP A 103 -26.38 -2.59 -3.90
CA TRP A 103 -26.08 -1.26 -4.45
C TRP A 103 -25.53 -0.23 -3.46
N ALA A 104 -25.23 -0.61 -2.21
CA ALA A 104 -24.71 0.33 -1.21
C ALA A 104 -23.27 0.78 -1.54
N ASN A 105 -22.95 2.02 -1.18
CA ASN A 105 -21.62 2.58 -1.33
C ASN A 105 -20.89 2.62 0.02
N LEU A 106 -19.92 1.74 0.24
CA LEU A 106 -19.11 1.67 1.46
C LEU A 106 -17.72 2.30 1.28
N LYS A 107 -17.51 3.14 0.25
CA LYS A 107 -16.18 3.71 0.00
C LYS A 107 -15.63 4.45 1.22
N GLN A 108 -14.39 4.18 1.59
CA GLN A 108 -13.70 4.83 2.71
C GLN A 108 -14.38 4.65 4.08
N ALA A 109 -15.39 3.77 4.20
CA ALA A 109 -16.03 3.49 5.47
C ALA A 109 -15.08 2.75 6.42
N ASN A 110 -15.21 3.01 7.72
CA ASN A 110 -14.47 2.28 8.75
C ASN A 110 -15.26 1.04 9.18
N LEU A 111 -14.80 -0.14 8.75
CA LEU A 111 -15.48 -1.42 8.99
C LEU A 111 -14.86 -2.25 10.13
N SER A 112 -13.92 -1.69 10.90
CA SER A 112 -13.20 -2.46 11.92
C SER A 112 -14.15 -3.04 12.97
N GLY A 113 -14.14 -4.36 13.11
CA GLY A 113 -14.99 -5.08 14.06
C GLY A 113 -16.47 -5.17 13.70
N ALA A 114 -16.90 -4.61 12.56
CA ALA A 114 -18.26 -4.71 12.06
C ALA A 114 -18.63 -6.17 11.75
N ASP A 115 -19.84 -6.59 12.08
CA ASP A 115 -20.30 -7.98 11.92
C ASP A 115 -21.26 -8.13 10.74
N PHE A 116 -20.83 -8.88 9.72
CA PHE A 116 -21.59 -9.12 8.49
C PHE A 116 -22.26 -10.50 8.45
N ASN A 117 -22.47 -11.15 9.60
CA ASN A 117 -22.99 -12.52 9.61
C ASN A 117 -24.31 -12.63 8.84
N LYS A 118 -24.29 -13.40 7.74
CA LYS A 118 -25.43 -13.59 6.82
C LYS A 118 -25.98 -12.29 6.23
N ALA A 119 -25.20 -11.22 6.16
CA ALA A 119 -25.58 -10.06 5.38
C ALA A 119 -25.72 -10.44 3.90
N HIS A 120 -26.50 -9.66 3.15
CA HIS A 120 -26.71 -9.82 1.73
C HIS A 120 -26.05 -8.69 0.97
N GLN A 121 -25.35 -9.00 -0.12
CA GLN A 121 -24.77 -7.99 -1.00
C GLN A 121 -24.81 -8.40 -2.47
N ASP A 122 -24.97 -7.41 -3.34
CA ASP A 122 -24.79 -7.43 -4.78
C ASP A 122 -24.64 -5.98 -5.25
N PHE A 123 -23.75 -5.73 -6.21
CA PHE A 123 -23.41 -4.39 -6.68
C PHE A 123 -22.96 -3.39 -5.59
N THR A 124 -22.53 -3.90 -4.42
CA THR A 124 -22.00 -3.08 -3.34
C THR A 124 -20.58 -2.63 -3.65
N THR A 125 -20.23 -1.39 -3.30
CA THR A 125 -18.90 -0.84 -3.57
C THR A 125 -18.02 -0.76 -2.33
N LEU A 126 -16.92 -1.51 -2.32
CA LEU A 126 -15.91 -1.59 -1.25
C LEU A 126 -14.58 -1.03 -1.75
N GLY A 127 -14.53 0.29 -1.89
CA GLY A 127 -13.31 1.01 -2.28
C GLY A 127 -12.67 1.70 -1.07
N ASP A 128 -11.37 1.59 -0.95
CA ASP A 128 -10.52 2.29 0.00
C ASP A 128 -10.85 1.95 1.47
N VAL A 129 -11.36 0.73 1.71
CA VAL A 129 -11.73 0.21 3.04
C VAL A 129 -10.72 -0.82 3.56
N ASP A 130 -10.67 -1.01 4.87
CA ASP A 130 -9.92 -2.09 5.51
C ASP A 130 -10.89 -3.17 6.00
N LEU A 131 -10.81 -4.37 5.42
CA LEU A 131 -11.65 -5.53 5.74
C LEU A 131 -10.98 -6.48 6.74
N SER A 132 -9.74 -6.19 7.18
CA SER A 132 -8.93 -7.13 7.95
C SER A 132 -9.51 -7.51 9.32
N ASP A 133 -10.27 -6.60 9.92
CA ASP A 133 -10.95 -6.78 11.21
C ASP A 133 -12.48 -6.93 11.08
N ALA A 134 -13.02 -6.92 9.86
CA ALA A 134 -14.44 -7.13 9.63
C ALA A 134 -14.80 -8.61 9.86
N LYS A 135 -15.89 -8.85 10.58
CA LYS A 135 -16.25 -10.19 11.05
C LYS A 135 -17.21 -10.86 10.08
N ASN A 136 -17.09 -12.17 10.00
CA ASN A 136 -18.03 -13.05 9.27
C ASN A 136 -18.19 -12.75 7.77
N LEU A 137 -17.19 -12.12 7.14
CA LEU A 137 -17.19 -11.84 5.69
C LEU A 137 -17.46 -13.09 4.83
N GLY A 138 -16.90 -14.25 5.22
CA GLY A 138 -17.13 -15.51 4.49
C GLY A 138 -18.54 -16.09 4.58
N THR A 139 -19.43 -15.48 5.39
CA THR A 139 -20.83 -15.91 5.54
C THR A 139 -21.80 -15.03 4.75
N ILE A 140 -21.29 -13.98 4.12
CA ILE A 140 -22.11 -13.06 3.33
C ILE A 140 -22.75 -13.83 2.17
N VAL A 141 -24.03 -13.57 1.96
CA VAL A 141 -24.78 -14.07 0.82
C VAL A 141 -24.57 -13.11 -0.34
N HIS A 142 -24.08 -13.64 -1.45
CA HIS A 142 -23.81 -12.87 -2.66
C HIS A 142 -24.90 -13.16 -3.69
N ASP A 143 -25.81 -12.20 -3.87
CA ASP A 143 -26.90 -12.29 -4.85
C ASP A 143 -26.44 -11.82 -6.26
N GLY A 144 -25.22 -11.26 -6.34
CA GLY A 144 -24.55 -10.78 -7.54
C GLY A 144 -23.11 -10.29 -7.25
N PRO A 145 -22.33 -9.93 -8.28
CA PRO A 145 -20.96 -9.46 -8.09
C PRO A 145 -20.93 -8.12 -7.36
N SER A 146 -19.85 -7.84 -6.62
CA SER A 146 -19.65 -6.59 -5.89
C SER A 146 -18.26 -6.04 -6.19
N ILE A 147 -18.07 -4.72 -6.05
CA ILE A 147 -16.82 -4.06 -6.43
C ILE A 147 -15.88 -4.06 -5.23
N VAL A 148 -14.72 -4.69 -5.38
CA VAL A 148 -13.61 -4.60 -4.40
C VAL A 148 -12.46 -3.83 -5.03
N GLY A 149 -12.09 -2.71 -4.43
CA GLY A 149 -10.98 -1.87 -4.88
C GLY A 149 -9.61 -2.55 -4.72
N VAL A 150 -8.66 -2.22 -5.59
CA VAL A 150 -7.26 -2.69 -5.44
C VAL A 150 -6.66 -2.13 -4.14
N ASP A 151 -6.93 -0.87 -3.85
CA ASP A 151 -6.68 -0.21 -2.57
C ASP A 151 -7.21 -1.03 -1.36
N THR A 152 -8.45 -1.52 -1.40
CA THR A 152 -9.05 -2.38 -0.36
C THR A 152 -8.29 -3.69 -0.19
N LEU A 153 -7.90 -4.35 -1.29
CA LEU A 153 -7.12 -5.60 -1.25
C LEU A 153 -5.79 -5.39 -0.50
N PHE A 154 -5.10 -4.28 -0.78
CA PHE A 154 -3.83 -3.94 -0.12
C PHE A 154 -4.01 -3.48 1.34
N LYS A 155 -4.98 -2.60 1.61
CA LYS A 155 -5.28 -2.14 2.98
C LYS A 155 -5.59 -3.30 3.92
N SER A 156 -6.32 -4.30 3.41
CA SER A 156 -6.72 -5.48 4.18
C SER A 156 -5.60 -6.51 4.38
N LYS A 157 -4.41 -6.29 3.81
CA LYS A 157 -3.19 -7.11 4.01
C LYS A 157 -3.42 -8.62 3.82
N GLY A 158 -4.25 -8.98 2.84
CA GLY A 158 -4.56 -10.39 2.53
C GLY A 158 -5.48 -11.07 3.53
N ARG A 159 -6.00 -10.35 4.53
CA ARG A 159 -6.97 -10.87 5.52
C ARG A 159 -8.41 -10.75 5.00
N ILE A 160 -8.63 -11.15 3.75
CA ILE A 160 -9.97 -11.23 3.14
C ILE A 160 -10.23 -12.70 2.81
N PRO A 161 -11.34 -13.30 3.26
CA PRO A 161 -11.65 -14.68 2.93
C PRO A 161 -11.79 -14.89 1.41
N GLU A 162 -11.21 -15.96 0.87
CA GLU A 162 -11.32 -16.30 -0.56
C GLU A 162 -12.78 -16.48 -1.00
N ALA A 163 -13.62 -17.06 -0.13
CA ALA A 163 -15.05 -17.24 -0.40
C ALA A 163 -15.75 -15.90 -0.64
N PHE A 164 -15.37 -14.86 0.10
CA PHE A 164 -15.91 -13.51 -0.08
C PHE A 164 -15.44 -12.92 -1.41
N LEU A 165 -14.14 -13.02 -1.73
CA LEU A 165 -13.59 -12.54 -3.01
C LEU A 165 -14.28 -13.22 -4.21
N ARG A 166 -14.45 -14.54 -4.14
CA ARG A 166 -15.18 -15.32 -5.15
C ARG A 166 -16.63 -14.85 -5.27
N GLY A 167 -17.31 -14.64 -4.14
CA GLY A 167 -18.68 -14.10 -4.11
C GLY A 167 -18.80 -12.70 -4.71
N CYS A 168 -17.79 -11.85 -4.54
CA CYS A 168 -17.71 -10.55 -5.22
C CYS A 168 -17.46 -10.66 -6.73
N GLY A 169 -17.14 -11.84 -7.26
CA GLY A 169 -16.84 -12.05 -8.68
C GLY A 169 -15.37 -11.87 -9.05
N VAL A 170 -14.46 -11.90 -8.06
CA VAL A 170 -13.02 -11.87 -8.33
C VAL A 170 -12.59 -13.16 -9.04
N PRO A 171 -11.89 -13.10 -10.19
CA PRO A 171 -11.46 -14.30 -10.92
C PRO A 171 -10.54 -15.21 -10.09
N GLU A 172 -10.70 -16.54 -10.18
CA GLU A 172 -9.88 -17.53 -9.44
C GLU A 172 -8.38 -17.31 -9.62
N VAL A 173 -7.94 -16.99 -10.85
CA VAL A 173 -6.53 -16.70 -11.15
C VAL A 173 -6.03 -15.54 -10.28
N LEU A 174 -6.83 -14.49 -10.10
CA LEU A 174 -6.43 -13.37 -9.26
C LEU A 174 -6.40 -13.76 -7.78
N ILE A 175 -7.35 -14.58 -7.31
CA ILE A 175 -7.38 -15.10 -5.93
C ILE A 175 -6.13 -15.93 -5.63
N GLU A 176 -5.70 -16.79 -6.56
CA GLU A 176 -4.50 -17.62 -6.42
C GLU A 176 -3.21 -16.78 -6.25
N TYR A 177 -3.05 -15.71 -7.03
CA TYR A 177 -1.86 -14.85 -6.99
C TYR A 177 -1.93 -13.73 -5.94
N LEU A 178 -3.11 -13.41 -5.44
CA LEU A 178 -3.35 -12.32 -4.48
C LEU A 178 -2.45 -12.38 -3.23
N PRO A 179 -2.28 -13.54 -2.56
CA PRO A 179 -1.36 -13.65 -1.42
C PRO A 179 0.09 -13.31 -1.77
N THR A 180 0.53 -13.62 -3.00
CA THR A 180 1.89 -13.25 -3.45
C THR A 180 1.98 -11.76 -3.75
N LEU A 181 0.94 -11.16 -4.34
CA LEU A 181 0.89 -9.73 -4.65
C LEU A 181 0.83 -8.88 -3.38
N ILE A 182 0.06 -9.31 -2.37
CA ILE A 182 -0.08 -8.60 -1.10
C ILE A 182 1.07 -8.94 -0.14
N GLY A 183 1.50 -10.20 -0.09
CA GLY A 183 2.60 -10.67 0.75
C GLY A 183 3.99 -10.23 0.26
N ALA A 184 4.13 -9.93 -1.02
CA ALA A 184 5.31 -9.26 -1.56
C ALA A 184 5.48 -7.83 -1.04
N MET A 185 4.51 -7.27 -0.31
CA MET A 185 4.64 -5.96 0.34
C MET A 185 5.19 -6.04 1.77
N ALA A 186 5.79 -7.16 2.19
CA ALA A 186 6.89 -7.02 3.14
C ALA A 186 7.92 -6.11 2.44
N PRO A 187 8.34 -4.97 3.04
CA PRO A 187 8.94 -3.83 2.31
C PRO A 187 10.04 -4.19 1.29
N ILE A 188 10.73 -5.30 1.52
CA ILE A 188 11.82 -5.83 0.73
C ILE A 188 11.40 -6.38 -0.66
N GLN A 189 10.20 -6.92 -0.84
CA GLN A 189 9.88 -7.77 -2.00
C GLN A 189 9.48 -7.03 -3.30
N PHE A 190 9.41 -5.69 -3.30
CA PHE A 190 9.11 -4.90 -4.52
C PHE A 190 10.31 -4.22 -5.17
N TYR A 191 11.50 -4.26 -4.58
CA TYR A 191 12.64 -3.59 -5.19
C TYR A 191 13.09 -4.36 -6.42
N SER A 192 13.00 -3.69 -7.56
CA SER A 192 13.80 -4.10 -8.70
C SER A 192 15.22 -3.57 -8.51
N CYS A 193 16.14 -4.50 -8.23
CA CYS A 193 17.56 -4.21 -8.12
C CYS A 193 18.19 -4.39 -9.51
N PHE A 194 19.02 -3.43 -9.92
CA PHE A 194 19.88 -3.57 -11.09
C PHE A 194 21.32 -3.76 -10.63
N ILE A 195 21.93 -4.89 -10.95
CA ILE A 195 23.36 -5.11 -10.70
C ILE A 195 24.14 -4.49 -11.86
N SER A 196 24.83 -3.39 -11.57
CA SER A 196 25.84 -2.85 -12.47
C SER A 196 27.21 -3.42 -12.11
N TYR A 197 27.84 -4.05 -13.09
CA TYR A 197 29.13 -4.71 -12.96
C TYR A 197 29.89 -4.65 -14.27
N SER A 198 31.21 -4.84 -14.23
CA SER A 198 32.00 -5.06 -15.46
C SER A 198 31.88 -6.52 -15.89
N GLY A 199 31.90 -6.83 -17.18
CA GLY A 199 31.83 -8.21 -17.70
C GLY A 199 32.92 -9.13 -17.15
N LYS A 200 34.04 -8.58 -16.64
CA LYS A 200 35.09 -9.33 -15.92
C LYS A 200 34.64 -9.88 -14.56
N ASP A 201 33.57 -9.33 -14.00
CA ASP A 201 33.01 -9.67 -12.69
C ASP A 201 31.73 -10.54 -12.81
N ASP A 202 31.45 -11.10 -13.99
CA ASP A 202 30.23 -11.87 -14.29
C ASP A 202 29.98 -13.05 -13.33
N ALA A 203 31.05 -13.76 -12.94
CA ALA A 203 30.94 -14.85 -11.98
C ALA A 203 30.43 -14.38 -10.61
N PHE A 204 30.85 -13.20 -10.16
CA PHE A 204 30.35 -12.59 -8.93
C PHE A 204 28.90 -12.12 -9.10
N ALA A 205 28.62 -11.41 -10.20
CA ALA A 205 27.29 -10.89 -10.47
C ALA A 205 26.22 -11.99 -10.53
N ARG A 206 26.51 -13.12 -11.18
CA ARG A 206 25.61 -14.29 -11.21
C ARG A 206 25.41 -14.91 -9.84
N ARG A 207 26.46 -15.00 -9.03
CA ARG A 207 26.37 -15.54 -7.67
C ARG A 207 25.50 -14.64 -6.79
N LEU A 208 25.73 -13.33 -6.83
CA LEU A 208 24.93 -12.35 -6.10
C LEU A 208 23.47 -12.36 -6.57
N HIS A 209 23.25 -12.40 -7.88
CA HIS A 209 21.91 -12.50 -8.49
C HIS A 209 21.15 -13.72 -7.97
N ALA A 210 21.72 -14.93 -8.07
CA ALA A 210 21.08 -16.15 -7.58
C ALA A 210 20.76 -16.09 -6.08
N ARG A 211 21.65 -15.49 -5.27
CA ARG A 211 21.44 -15.34 -3.84
C ARG A 211 20.32 -14.34 -3.51
N LEU A 212 20.23 -13.23 -4.23
CA LEU A 212 19.15 -12.24 -4.09
C LEU A 212 17.81 -12.83 -4.56
N GLU A 213 17.80 -13.61 -5.64
CA GLU A 213 16.59 -14.33 -6.10
C GLU A 213 16.11 -15.34 -5.06
N ALA A 214 17.03 -16.02 -4.35
CA ALA A 214 16.68 -16.90 -3.24
C ALA A 214 16.00 -16.15 -2.07
N GLU A 215 16.31 -14.86 -1.86
CA GLU A 215 15.58 -13.97 -0.93
C GLU A 215 14.28 -13.38 -1.53
N LYS A 216 13.88 -13.85 -2.72
CA LYS A 216 12.69 -13.39 -3.47
C LYS A 216 12.76 -11.92 -3.90
N LEU A 217 13.96 -11.38 -4.11
CA LEU A 217 14.14 -10.06 -4.69
C LEU A 217 14.03 -10.10 -6.21
N ARG A 218 13.41 -9.08 -6.82
CA ARG A 218 13.38 -8.93 -8.28
C ARG A 218 14.71 -8.33 -8.74
N VAL A 219 15.59 -9.13 -9.32
CA VAL A 219 16.93 -8.64 -9.70
C VAL A 219 17.16 -8.78 -11.20
N TRP A 220 17.67 -7.71 -11.78
CA TRP A 220 18.04 -7.59 -13.19
C TRP A 220 19.55 -7.39 -13.27
N PHE A 221 20.19 -8.10 -14.19
CA PHE A 221 21.57 -7.85 -14.59
C PHE A 221 21.67 -8.08 -16.10
N ALA A 222 22.43 -7.25 -16.80
CA ALA A 222 22.65 -7.41 -18.23
C ALA A 222 24.08 -7.88 -18.46
N PRO A 223 24.32 -8.99 -19.19
CA PRO A 223 25.65 -9.31 -19.66
C PRO A 223 26.11 -8.23 -20.66
N GLU A 224 27.39 -7.86 -20.61
CA GLU A 224 28.00 -6.85 -21.51
C GLU A 224 27.87 -7.22 -23.01
N ASP A 225 27.56 -8.48 -23.34
CA ASP A 225 27.35 -8.94 -24.72
C ASP A 225 25.89 -8.80 -25.19
N MET A 226 25.23 -7.69 -24.91
CA MET A 226 24.00 -7.31 -25.63
C MET A 226 24.34 -7.08 -27.11
N HIS A 227 23.91 -8.03 -27.95
CA HIS A 227 24.26 -8.12 -29.37
C HIS A 227 23.84 -6.86 -30.16
N GLY A 228 24.71 -6.45 -31.09
CA GLY A 228 24.59 -5.23 -31.87
C GLY A 228 23.29 -5.12 -32.67
N GLY A 229 22.72 -3.90 -32.69
CA GLY A 229 21.56 -3.56 -33.51
C GLY A 229 20.78 -2.32 -33.07
N GLU A 230 20.89 -1.89 -31.80
CA GLU A 230 20.30 -0.64 -31.30
C GLU A 230 21.33 0.14 -30.46
N LYS A 231 21.21 1.48 -30.42
CA LYS A 231 22.13 2.35 -29.66
C LYS A 231 22.07 1.95 -28.19
N SER A 232 23.17 1.37 -27.69
CA SER A 232 23.35 0.77 -26.36
C SER A 232 23.00 1.68 -25.18
N LYS A 233 22.84 3.00 -25.39
CA LYS A 233 22.39 3.96 -24.36
C LYS A 233 20.90 3.83 -24.04
N ASP A 234 20.03 3.66 -25.04
CA ASP A 234 18.57 3.81 -24.87
C ASP A 234 17.93 2.63 -24.11
N GLN A 235 18.50 1.43 -24.24
CA GLN A 235 18.04 0.24 -23.50
C GLN A 235 18.37 0.34 -22.00
N ILE A 236 19.44 1.06 -21.65
CA ILE A 236 19.93 1.16 -20.28
C ILE A 236 19.31 2.37 -19.57
N ASP A 237 19.01 3.44 -20.33
CA ASP A 237 18.13 4.53 -19.89
C ASP A 237 16.80 3.97 -19.37
N ARG A 238 16.22 2.99 -20.08
CA ARG A 238 15.02 2.28 -19.65
C ARG A 238 15.24 1.42 -18.41
N ALA A 239 16.37 0.70 -18.30
CA ALA A 239 16.66 -0.13 -17.14
C ALA A 239 16.79 0.71 -15.86
N ILE A 240 17.59 1.79 -15.87
CA ILE A 240 17.81 2.65 -14.69
C ILE A 240 16.55 3.46 -14.34
N GLN A 241 15.74 3.86 -15.34
CA GLN A 241 14.44 4.46 -15.08
C GLN A 241 13.48 3.49 -14.39
N MET A 242 13.41 2.25 -14.86
CA MET A 242 12.49 1.23 -14.34
C MET A 242 12.90 0.65 -12.99
N HIS A 243 14.19 0.70 -12.63
CA HIS A 243 14.69 0.09 -11.40
C HIS A 243 14.76 1.04 -10.22
N GLU A 244 14.38 0.54 -9.04
CA GLU A 244 14.32 1.36 -7.82
C GLU A 244 15.66 1.46 -7.11
N ARG A 245 16.52 0.45 -7.28
CA ARG A 245 17.82 0.34 -6.60
C ARG A 245 18.92 -0.08 -7.55
N LEU A 246 20.04 0.62 -7.50
CA LEU A 246 21.24 0.35 -8.30
C LEU A 246 22.32 -0.26 -7.40
N LEU A 247 22.59 -1.55 -7.57
CA LEU A 247 23.71 -2.26 -6.93
C LEU A 247 24.95 -2.04 -7.78
N LEU A 248 25.85 -1.14 -7.35
CA LEU A 248 27.05 -0.77 -8.10
C LEU A 248 28.25 -1.60 -7.61
N VAL A 249 28.71 -2.55 -8.43
CA VAL A 249 29.89 -3.38 -8.11
C VAL A 249 31.17 -2.58 -8.38
N LEU A 250 31.92 -2.29 -7.33
CA LEU A 250 33.21 -1.59 -7.35
C LEU A 250 34.35 -2.60 -7.43
N SER A 251 34.82 -2.88 -8.65
CA SER A 251 35.99 -3.68 -8.94
C SER A 251 37.09 -2.81 -9.55
N ALA A 252 38.31 -3.34 -9.63
CA ALA A 252 39.40 -2.66 -10.35
C ALA A 252 39.02 -2.31 -11.81
N SER A 253 38.12 -3.09 -12.42
CA SER A 253 37.65 -2.90 -13.79
C SER A 253 36.52 -1.87 -13.89
N SER A 254 35.56 -1.89 -12.97
CA SER A 254 34.41 -0.98 -13.01
C SER A 254 34.77 0.44 -12.55
N MET A 255 35.61 0.58 -11.51
CA MET A 255 36.02 1.88 -10.95
C MET A 255 36.72 2.80 -11.98
N ASN A 256 37.38 2.22 -12.98
CA ASN A 256 38.05 2.96 -14.04
C ASN A 256 37.20 3.16 -15.31
N SER A 257 35.96 2.66 -15.32
CA SER A 257 35.09 2.72 -16.48
C SER A 257 34.34 4.05 -16.57
N THR A 258 34.24 4.60 -17.78
CA THR A 258 33.36 5.76 -18.06
C THR A 258 31.88 5.43 -17.79
N TRP A 259 31.54 4.15 -17.80
CA TRP A 259 30.22 3.63 -17.47
C TRP A 259 29.79 3.95 -16.03
N VAL A 260 30.64 3.60 -15.05
CA VAL A 260 30.37 3.80 -13.62
C VAL A 260 30.16 5.28 -13.30
N ARG A 261 30.88 6.18 -13.99
CA ARG A 261 30.69 7.63 -13.84
C ARG A 261 29.26 8.05 -14.18
N HIS A 262 28.72 7.58 -15.31
CA HIS A 262 27.36 7.91 -15.73
C HIS A 262 26.30 7.35 -14.78
N GLU A 263 26.51 6.14 -14.25
CA GLU A 263 25.59 5.51 -13.32
C GLU A 263 25.51 6.24 -11.98
N ILE A 264 26.67 6.65 -11.43
CA ILE A 264 26.73 7.43 -10.20
C ILE A 264 26.01 8.76 -10.38
N LYS A 265 26.30 9.50 -11.47
CA LYS A 265 25.62 10.78 -11.75
C LYS A 265 24.10 10.62 -11.77
N ARG A 266 23.60 9.59 -12.45
CA ARG A 266 22.16 9.34 -12.60
C ARG A 266 21.49 8.91 -11.31
N ALA A 267 22.10 7.98 -10.58
CA ALA A 267 21.57 7.55 -9.30
C ALA A 267 21.44 8.76 -8.36
N ARG A 268 22.47 9.62 -8.28
CA ARG A 268 22.43 10.84 -7.47
C ARG A 268 21.37 11.84 -7.91
N GLN A 269 21.15 11.99 -9.21
CA GLN A 269 20.05 12.83 -9.71
C GLN A 269 18.70 12.28 -9.23
N LYS A 270 18.48 10.96 -9.36
CA LYS A 270 17.25 10.29 -8.90
C LYS A 270 17.05 10.38 -7.38
N GLU A 271 18.14 10.36 -6.60
CA GLU A 271 18.08 10.57 -5.15
C GLU A 271 17.67 11.99 -4.77
N ARG A 272 18.18 13.00 -5.50
CA ARG A 272 17.81 14.41 -5.30
C ARG A 272 16.34 14.66 -5.64
N ASP A 273 15.87 14.07 -6.73
CA ASP A 273 14.49 14.24 -7.20
C ASP A 273 13.48 13.45 -6.36
N GLY A 274 13.87 12.26 -5.89
CA GLY A 274 12.98 11.32 -5.20
C GLY A 274 13.08 11.28 -3.68
N GLY A 275 14.07 11.96 -3.07
CA GLY A 275 14.26 12.00 -1.60
C GLY A 275 14.62 10.65 -0.95
N ARG A 276 14.91 9.62 -1.76
CA ARG A 276 15.28 8.26 -1.35
C ARG A 276 16.64 7.90 -1.93
N GLU A 277 17.48 7.22 -1.18
CA GLU A 277 18.72 6.60 -1.68
C GLU A 277 18.39 5.55 -2.74
N VAL A 278 19.16 5.57 -3.83
CA VAL A 278 19.01 4.70 -5.00
C VAL A 278 20.30 3.94 -5.23
N LEU A 279 21.45 4.52 -4.87
CA LEU A 279 22.77 3.94 -5.06
C LEU A 279 23.17 3.06 -3.88
N PHE A 280 23.55 1.82 -4.17
CA PHE A 280 24.04 0.84 -3.20
C PHE A 280 25.39 0.28 -3.71
N PRO A 281 26.51 0.93 -3.35
CA PRO A 281 27.84 0.47 -3.76
C PRO A 281 28.26 -0.81 -3.03
N ILE A 282 28.94 -1.71 -3.73
CA ILE A 282 29.43 -2.99 -3.21
C ILE A 282 30.92 -3.14 -3.58
N GLY A 283 31.78 -3.44 -2.62
CA GLY A 283 33.22 -3.54 -2.82
C GLY A 283 33.67 -4.93 -3.26
N LEU A 284 34.21 -5.08 -4.47
CA LEU A 284 34.88 -6.30 -4.94
C LEU A 284 36.42 -6.22 -4.81
N VAL A 285 36.91 -5.09 -4.30
CA VAL A 285 38.31 -4.84 -3.97
C VAL A 285 38.44 -4.51 -2.48
N PRO A 286 39.62 -4.68 -1.86
CA PRO A 286 39.85 -4.27 -0.50
C PRO A 286 39.46 -2.81 -0.27
N HIS A 287 38.84 -2.52 0.88
CA HIS A 287 38.35 -1.18 1.22
C HIS A 287 39.40 -0.07 1.05
N GLY A 288 40.68 -0.37 1.30
CA GLY A 288 41.78 0.57 1.11
C GLY A 288 42.01 1.03 -0.34
N GLU A 289 41.57 0.25 -1.34
CA GLU A 289 41.60 0.64 -2.75
C GLU A 289 40.45 1.59 -3.09
N ILE A 290 39.27 1.37 -2.53
CA ILE A 290 38.10 2.24 -2.70
C ILE A 290 38.35 3.63 -2.09
N LEU A 291 39.05 3.67 -0.95
CA LEU A 291 39.46 4.93 -0.31
C LEU A 291 40.40 5.78 -1.18
N LYS A 292 41.18 5.14 -2.06
CA LYS A 292 42.15 5.81 -2.95
C LYS A 292 41.62 6.04 -4.35
N TRP A 293 40.43 5.53 -4.65
CA TRP A 293 39.84 5.65 -5.98
C TRP A 293 39.42 7.09 -6.25
N GLU A 294 39.80 7.66 -7.39
CA GLU A 294 39.34 8.98 -7.81
C GLU A 294 38.51 8.86 -9.07
N CYS A 295 37.36 9.52 -9.07
CA CYS A 295 36.43 9.53 -10.20
C CYS A 295 36.04 10.97 -10.52
N PHE A 296 36.97 11.69 -11.15
CA PHE A 296 36.76 13.07 -11.53
C PHE A 296 35.73 13.19 -12.66
N ASP A 297 34.73 14.04 -12.42
CA ASP A 297 33.76 14.48 -13.41
C ASP A 297 34.21 15.80 -14.04
N SER A 298 34.58 15.77 -15.32
CA SER A 298 34.98 16.96 -16.07
C SER A 298 33.86 18.00 -16.24
N ASP A 299 32.58 17.58 -16.15
CA ASP A 299 31.43 18.46 -16.39
C ASP A 299 31.06 19.28 -15.15
N THR A 300 31.27 18.71 -13.96
CA THR A 300 30.89 19.32 -12.67
C THR A 300 32.10 19.74 -11.82
N GLY A 301 33.29 19.22 -12.13
CA GLY A 301 34.52 19.45 -11.36
C GLY A 301 34.57 18.69 -10.03
N GLU A 302 33.67 17.73 -9.81
CA GLU A 302 33.54 16.98 -8.56
C GLU A 302 34.23 15.61 -8.64
N ASP A 303 34.77 15.13 -7.52
CA ASP A 303 35.14 13.72 -7.37
C ASP A 303 33.89 12.90 -6.99
N LEU A 304 33.36 12.16 -7.96
CA LEU A 304 32.20 11.30 -7.72
C LEU A 304 32.54 10.14 -6.77
N ALA A 305 33.80 9.70 -6.71
CA ALA A 305 34.22 8.63 -5.82
C ALA A 305 34.14 9.05 -4.35
N GLU A 306 34.40 10.33 -4.05
CA GLU A 306 34.24 10.90 -2.71
C GLU A 306 32.81 10.72 -2.21
N LYS A 307 31.83 11.01 -3.07
CA LYS A 307 30.41 10.85 -2.74
C LYS A 307 29.99 9.39 -2.60
N VAL A 308 30.58 8.47 -3.37
CA VAL A 308 30.31 7.03 -3.20
C VAL A 308 30.86 6.52 -1.87
N ARG A 309 31.98 7.07 -1.39
CA ARG A 309 32.56 6.72 -0.07
C ARG A 309 31.71 7.17 1.12
N GLU A 310 30.73 8.05 0.93
CA GLU A 310 29.78 8.44 1.98
C GLU A 310 28.78 7.30 2.31
N TYR A 311 28.58 6.34 1.40
CA TYR A 311 27.69 5.21 1.59
C TYR A 311 28.37 4.10 2.40
N HIS A 312 27.56 3.27 3.05
CA HIS A 312 28.06 1.99 3.53
C HIS A 312 28.35 1.07 2.33
N ILE A 313 29.57 0.50 2.29
CA ILE A 313 30.03 -0.35 1.19
C ILE A 313 30.26 -1.76 1.75
N PRO A 314 29.34 -2.71 1.53
CA PRO A 314 29.56 -4.11 1.86
C PRO A 314 30.82 -4.67 1.18
N ASP A 315 31.63 -5.40 1.94
CA ASP A 315 32.87 -6.01 1.46
C ASP A 315 32.62 -7.41 0.87
N PHE A 316 32.96 -7.56 -0.39
CA PHE A 316 32.93 -8.80 -1.16
C PHE A 316 34.30 -9.11 -1.80
N ALA A 317 35.41 -8.52 -1.35
CA ALA A 317 36.73 -8.76 -1.92
C ALA A 317 37.11 -10.26 -1.95
N ASN A 318 36.63 -11.03 -0.96
CA ASN A 318 36.84 -12.47 -0.84
C ASN A 318 35.60 -13.31 -1.17
N TRP A 319 34.68 -12.81 -2.00
CA TRP A 319 33.38 -13.43 -2.32
C TRP A 319 33.39 -14.90 -2.76
N LYS A 320 34.55 -15.47 -3.12
CA LYS A 320 34.68 -16.89 -3.43
C LYS A 320 34.58 -17.77 -2.18
N GLN A 321 34.93 -17.25 -1.01
CA GLN A 321 34.74 -17.92 0.27
C GLN A 321 33.30 -17.74 0.74
N GLU A 322 32.66 -18.82 1.17
CA GLU A 322 31.24 -18.82 1.56
C GLU A 322 30.96 -17.88 2.72
N ASP A 323 31.76 -17.97 3.79
CA ASP A 323 31.56 -17.18 5.00
C ASP A 323 31.72 -15.67 4.75
N ASP A 324 32.71 -15.29 3.93
CA ASP A 324 32.94 -13.89 3.56
C ASP A 324 31.81 -13.37 2.66
N PHE A 325 31.32 -14.20 1.73
CA PHE A 325 30.19 -13.86 0.87
C PHE A 325 28.90 -13.64 1.67
N GLU A 326 28.54 -14.57 2.57
CA GLU A 326 27.32 -14.43 3.38
C GLU A 326 27.42 -13.26 4.37
N LYS A 327 28.62 -12.96 4.88
CA LYS A 327 28.84 -11.76 5.71
C LYS A 327 28.62 -10.47 4.92
N GLY A 328 29.18 -10.37 3.71
CA GLY A 328 28.95 -9.25 2.80
C GLY A 328 27.47 -9.14 2.41
N PHE A 329 26.83 -10.27 2.13
CA PHE A 329 25.42 -10.35 1.77
C PHE A 329 24.49 -9.89 2.90
N ALA A 330 24.74 -10.31 4.13
CA ALA A 330 23.97 -9.88 5.29
C ALA A 330 24.08 -8.36 5.53
N ALA A 331 25.25 -7.78 5.25
CA ALA A 331 25.46 -6.33 5.32
C ALA A 331 24.68 -5.60 4.22
N LEU A 332 24.75 -6.08 2.97
CA LEU A 332 23.96 -5.56 1.85
C LEU A 332 22.45 -5.61 2.14
N MET A 333 21.95 -6.73 2.65
CA MET A 333 20.54 -6.88 3.00
C MET A 333 20.10 -5.92 4.11
N ARG A 334 21.00 -5.55 5.02
CA ARG A 334 20.72 -4.53 6.05
C ARG A 334 20.55 -3.15 5.42
N ASP A 335 21.43 -2.78 4.49
CA ASP A 335 21.36 -1.49 3.80
C ASP A 335 20.10 -1.39 2.94
N LEU A 336 19.78 -2.47 2.22
CA LEU A 336 18.54 -2.60 1.46
C LEU A 336 17.28 -2.57 2.34
N ARG A 337 17.36 -2.78 3.65
CA ARG A 337 16.20 -2.74 4.58
C ARG A 337 16.09 -1.44 5.36
N ARG A 338 17.19 -0.70 5.52
CA ARG A 338 17.27 0.47 6.40
C ARG A 338 16.38 1.64 5.96
N GLN A 339 15.99 1.69 4.70
CA GLN A 339 15.08 2.71 4.17
C GLN A 339 13.61 2.55 4.59
N ASP A 340 13.24 1.43 5.20
CA ASP A 340 11.86 1.12 5.57
C ASP A 340 11.47 1.64 6.97
N ASP A 341 12.44 2.16 7.74
CA ASP A 341 12.16 2.83 9.02
C ASP A 341 11.82 4.31 8.76
N PRO A 342 10.66 4.82 9.23
CA PRO A 342 10.38 6.24 9.18
C PRO A 342 11.49 6.99 9.94
N LYS A 343 12.10 7.98 9.27
CA LYS A 343 13.04 8.90 9.94
C LYS A 343 12.34 9.43 11.21
N PRO A 344 12.95 9.31 12.40
CA PRO A 344 12.46 10.02 13.55
C PRO A 344 12.44 11.50 13.17
N ASP A 345 11.28 12.14 13.38
CA ASP A 345 11.06 13.55 13.08
C ASP A 345 12.28 14.35 13.50
N SER A 346 12.93 15.00 12.54
CA SER A 346 13.91 16.03 12.83
C SER A 346 13.13 17.14 13.52
N GLN A 347 13.10 17.09 14.86
CA GLN A 347 12.66 18.20 15.70
C GLN A 347 13.40 19.44 15.22
N LYS A 348 12.66 20.34 14.58
CA LYS A 348 13.11 21.72 14.43
C LYS A 348 13.35 22.24 15.85
N PRO A 349 14.55 22.78 16.16
CA PRO A 349 14.71 23.49 17.41
C PRO A 349 13.76 24.68 17.37
N ALA A 350 12.88 24.77 18.37
CA ALA A 350 12.12 25.98 18.61
C ALA A 350 13.12 27.10 18.91
N GLY A 351 13.26 28.02 17.96
CA GLY A 351 13.92 29.31 18.17
C GLY A 351 12.94 30.32 18.74
#